data_AF-A0A963RLH7-F1
#
_entry.id   AF-A0A963RLH7-F1
#
_cell.length_a   1.000
_cell.length_b   1.000
_cell.length_c   1.000
_cell.angle_alpha   90.00
_cell.angle_beta   90.00
_cell.angle_gamma   90.00
#
_symmetry.space_group_name_H-M   'P 1'
#
loop_
_entity.id
_entity.type
_entity.pdbx_description
1 polymer ?
#
loop_
_entity_poly.entity_id
_entity_poly.type
_entity_poly.pdbx_seq_one_letter_code
_entity_poly.pdbx_strand_id
1 'polypeptide(L)'
;LRANDRMYYELMLHARKRGCTRFDFGRSKTGSGAYFFKKNWGFDPEPLSYSSLTAPGHEVRDADPTSARHQSRIALWKRLPLPLANRLGPLIARGLG
;
A
#
# COMPACT_ATOMS: atom_id res chain seq x y z
N LEU A 1 14.43 12.65 -13.99
CA LEU A 1 14.72 13.44 -12.77
C LEU A 1 14.21 12.70 -11.54
N ARG A 2 14.98 12.65 -10.45
CA ARG A 2 14.57 12.02 -9.17
C ARG A 2 13.72 12.99 -8.33
N ALA A 3 12.53 13.35 -8.82
CA ALA A 3 11.67 14.36 -8.18
C ALA A 3 11.28 13.97 -6.73
N ASN A 4 11.03 12.68 -6.49
CA ASN A 4 10.68 12.16 -5.17
C ASN A 4 11.79 12.40 -4.14
N ASP A 5 13.06 12.22 -4.52
CA ASP A 5 14.18 12.41 -3.59
C ASP A 5 14.28 13.88 -3.14
N ARG A 6 14.14 14.81 -4.08
CA ARG A 6 14.16 16.25 -3.79
C ARG A 6 13.02 16.64 -2.87
N MET A 7 11.81 16.13 -3.13
CA MET A 7 10.64 16.40 -2.30
C MET A 7 10.84 15.95 -0.86
N TYR A 8 11.30 14.71 -0.64
CA TYR A 8 11.52 14.18 0.71
C TYR A 8 12.67 14.89 1.42
N TYR A 9 13.75 15.24 0.70
CA TYR A 9 14.84 16.02 1.27
C TYR A 9 14.37 17.37 1.81
N GLU A 10 13.63 18.12 1.01
CA GLU A 10 13.10 19.43 1.41
C GLU A 10 12.09 19.30 2.56
N LEU A 11 11.28 18.25 2.59
CA LEU A 11 10.38 17.98 3.70
C LEU A 11 11.15 17.70 5.00
N MET A 12 12.23 16.91 4.95
CA MET A 12 13.08 16.66 6.12
C MET A 12 13.77 17.95 6.60
N LEU A 13 14.28 18.78 5.68
CA LEU A 13 14.87 20.08 6.03
C LEU A 13 13.85 21.02 6.67
N HIS A 14 12.62 21.07 6.13
CA HIS A 14 11.54 21.84 6.72
C HIS A 14 11.21 21.36 8.14
N ALA A 15 11.13 20.05 8.37
CA ALA A 15 10.91 19.49 9.70
C ALA A 15 12.05 19.84 10.68
N ARG A 16 13.31 19.78 10.22
CA ARG A 16 14.48 20.18 11.04
C ARG A 16 14.44 21.65 11.44
N LYS A 17 14.07 22.56 10.52
CA LYS A 17 13.89 23.99 10.82
C LYS A 17 12.82 24.25 11.88
N ARG A 18 11.87 23.32 12.06
CA ARG A 18 10.83 23.37 13.10
C ARG A 18 11.22 22.67 14.40
N GLY A 19 12.47 22.23 14.54
CA GLY A 19 12.96 21.54 15.74
C GLY A 19 12.63 20.05 15.80
N CYS A 20 12.07 19.46 14.75
CA CYS A 20 11.80 18.01 14.73
C CYS A 20 13.12 17.22 14.72
N THR A 21 13.16 16.14 15.49
CA THR A 21 14.36 15.27 15.61
C THR A 21 14.19 13.90 14.97
N ARG A 22 12.97 13.51 14.63
CA ARG A 22 12.64 12.23 13.99
C ARG A 22 11.86 12.47 12.71
N PHE A 23 12.14 11.66 11.70
CA PHE A 23 11.37 11.56 10.48
C PHE A 23 10.87 10.12 10.36
N ASP A 24 9.66 9.93 9.86
CA ASP A 24 9.08 8.61 9.63
C ASP A 24 8.43 8.58 8.24
N PHE A 25 8.91 7.68 7.38
CA PHE A 25 8.36 7.45 6.06
C PHE A 25 7.03 6.67 6.08
N GLY A 26 6.56 6.29 7.26
CA GLY A 26 5.42 5.44 7.48
C GLY A 26 5.64 4.01 7.00
N ARG A 27 4.53 3.28 6.93
CA ARG A 27 4.52 1.84 6.70
C ARG A 27 4.81 1.50 5.24
N SER A 28 5.42 0.34 5.03
CA SER A 28 5.61 -0.28 3.71
C SER A 28 5.71 -1.79 3.87
N LYS A 29 5.33 -2.55 2.85
CA LYS A 29 5.54 -4.00 2.86
C LYS A 29 7.01 -4.33 2.67
N THR A 30 7.48 -5.35 3.38
CA THR A 30 8.80 -5.94 3.20
C THR A 30 9.03 -6.32 1.74
N GLY A 31 10.20 -5.99 1.19
CA GLY A 31 10.57 -6.32 -0.19
C GLY A 31 9.87 -5.49 -1.28
N SER A 32 9.00 -4.54 -0.93
CA SER A 32 8.41 -3.62 -1.92
C SER A 32 9.39 -2.55 -2.40
N GLY A 33 9.12 -1.93 -3.55
CA GLY A 33 9.92 -0.79 -4.03
C GLY A 33 9.96 0.37 -3.03
N ALA A 34 8.86 0.63 -2.33
CA ALA A 34 8.82 1.62 -1.26
C ALA A 34 9.70 1.24 -0.06
N TYR A 35 9.77 -0.04 0.28
CA TYR A 35 10.68 -0.53 1.34
C TYR A 35 12.15 -0.31 0.97
N PHE A 36 12.55 -0.69 -0.24
CA PHE A 36 13.93 -0.48 -0.69
C PHE A 36 14.26 1.01 -0.85
N PHE A 37 13.32 1.82 -1.31
CA PHE A 37 13.48 3.28 -1.38
C PHE A 37 13.84 3.89 -0.02
N LYS A 38 13.07 3.56 1.03
CA LYS A 38 13.30 4.06 2.40
C LYS A 38 14.63 3.56 2.97
N LYS A 39 14.97 2.28 2.72
CA LYS A 39 16.25 1.70 3.14
C LYS A 39 17.45 2.39 2.47
N ASN A 40 17.34 2.72 1.18
CA ASN A 40 18.38 3.45 0.44
C ASN A 40 18.61 4.88 0.99
N TRP A 41 17.62 5.45 1.69
CA TRP A 41 17.74 6.70 2.42
C TRP A 41 18.37 6.56 3.82
N GLY A 42 18.75 5.35 4.23
CA GLY A 42 19.39 5.06 5.51
C GLY A 42 18.42 4.82 6.68
N PHE A 43 17.15 4.54 6.41
CA PHE A 43 16.16 4.22 7.45
C PHE A 43 16.16 2.73 7.77
N ASP A 44 16.21 2.41 9.06
CA ASP A 44 16.03 1.06 9.56
C ASP A 44 14.54 0.71 9.70
N PRO A 45 14.09 -0.44 9.17
CA PRO A 45 12.70 -0.84 9.25
C PRO A 45 12.35 -1.37 10.65
N GLU A 46 11.21 -0.92 11.18
CA GLU A 46 10.60 -1.48 12.38
C GLU A 46 9.49 -2.49 11.97
N PRO A 47 9.61 -3.78 12.33
CA PRO A 47 8.57 -4.78 12.02
C PRO A 47 7.25 -4.43 12.73
N LEU A 48 6.14 -4.48 11.99
CA LEU A 48 4.80 -4.27 12.53
C LEU A 48 4.01 -5.58 12.51
N SER A 49 3.55 -6.00 13.68
CA SER A 49 2.67 -7.17 13.84
C SER A 49 1.21 -6.77 13.62
N TYR A 50 0.51 -7.51 12.77
CA TYR A 50 -0.91 -7.35 12.53
C TYR A 50 -1.66 -8.58 13.03
N SER A 51 -2.71 -8.37 13.82
CA SER A 51 -3.66 -9.41 14.18
C SER A 51 -4.86 -9.36 13.25
N SER A 52 -5.23 -10.49 12.65
CA SER A 52 -6.53 -10.65 12.00
C SER A 52 -7.50 -11.32 12.97
N LEU A 53 -8.69 -10.73 13.13
CA LEU A 53 -9.79 -11.37 13.83
C LEU A 53 -10.74 -11.97 12.79
N THR A 54 -10.93 -13.28 12.86
CA THR A 54 -11.95 -13.98 12.07
C THR A 54 -12.95 -14.59 13.04
N ALA A 55 -14.24 -14.33 12.83
CA ALA A 55 -15.29 -14.90 13.68
C ALA A 55 -15.30 -16.44 13.56
N PRO A 56 -15.64 -17.18 14.63
CA PRO A 56 -15.78 -18.63 14.57
C PRO A 56 -16.74 -19.06 13.44
N GLY A 57 -16.32 -20.04 12.65
CA GLY A 57 -17.11 -20.56 11.51
C GLY A 57 -17.08 -19.71 10.24
N HIS A 58 -16.32 -18.61 10.20
CA HIS A 58 -16.13 -17.82 8.98
C HIS A 58 -14.77 -18.11 8.34
N GLU A 59 -14.71 -18.08 7.00
CA GLU A 59 -13.44 -18.14 6.28
C GLU A 59 -12.59 -16.91 6.59
N VAL A 60 -11.29 -17.12 6.78
CA VAL A 60 -10.33 -16.04 6.98
C VAL A 60 -10.38 -15.12 5.77
N ARG A 61 -10.63 -13.82 6.02
CA ARG A 61 -10.59 -12.82 4.96
C ARG A 61 -9.19 -12.78 4.38
N ASP A 62 -9.07 -13.15 3.11
CA ASP A 62 -7.89 -12.88 2.32
C ASP A 62 -7.78 -11.37 2.11
N ALA A 63 -7.09 -10.71 3.04
CA ALA A 63 -6.75 -9.31 2.97
C ALA A 63 -5.35 -9.11 2.40
N ASP A 64 -4.70 -10.16 1.87
CA ASP A 64 -3.36 -10.03 1.33
C ASP A 64 -3.41 -9.39 -0.08
N PRO A 65 -2.98 -8.13 -0.23
CA PRO A 65 -2.82 -7.49 -1.54
C PRO A 65 -1.85 -8.22 -2.51
N THR A 66 -1.04 -9.19 -2.06
CA THR A 66 -0.23 -10.05 -2.94
C THR A 66 -0.85 -11.42 -3.25
N SER A 67 -2.05 -11.70 -2.76
CA SER A 67 -2.74 -12.97 -3.04
C SER A 67 -2.92 -13.21 -4.53
N ALA A 68 -2.52 -14.41 -4.98
CA ALA A 68 -2.69 -14.86 -6.35
C ALA A 68 -4.16 -14.85 -6.80
N ARG A 69 -5.10 -15.07 -5.87
CA ARG A 69 -6.54 -15.03 -6.11
C ARG A 69 -7.02 -13.60 -6.39
N HIS A 70 -6.48 -12.61 -5.68
CA HIS A 70 -6.79 -11.20 -5.96
C HIS A 70 -6.15 -10.73 -7.25
N GLN A 71 -4.90 -11.14 -7.52
CA GLN A 71 -4.21 -10.81 -8.77
C GLN A 71 -4.94 -11.35 -10.01
N SER A 72 -5.44 -12.60 -9.96
CA SER A 72 -6.19 -13.18 -11.08
C SER A 72 -7.52 -12.47 -11.33
N ARG A 73 -8.24 -12.07 -10.27
CA ARG A 73 -9.45 -11.25 -10.37
C ARG A 73 -9.17 -9.89 -11.01
N ILE A 74 -8.10 -9.22 -10.59
CA ILE A 74 -7.67 -7.94 -11.18
C ILE A 74 -7.30 -8.12 -12.66
N ALA A 75 -6.57 -9.19 -13.00
CA ALA A 75 -6.19 -9.47 -14.38
C ALA A 75 -7.42 -9.72 -15.28
N LEU A 76 -8.42 -10.45 -14.79
CA LEU A 76 -9.69 -10.64 -15.49
C LEU A 76 -10.42 -9.31 -15.68
N TRP A 77 -10.51 -8.49 -14.63
CA TRP A 77 -11.15 -7.18 -14.67
C TRP A 77 -10.50 -6.25 -15.71
N LYS A 78 -9.17 -6.23 -15.78
CA LYS A 78 -8.42 -5.43 -16.77
C LYS A 78 -8.71 -5.81 -18.23
N ARG A 79 -9.17 -7.04 -18.49
CA ARG A 79 -9.49 -7.53 -19.84
C ARG A 79 -10.96 -7.32 -20.22
N LEU A 80 -11.78 -6.81 -19.30
CA LEU A 80 -13.20 -6.60 -19.53
C LEU A 80 -13.43 -5.37 -20.43
N PRO A 81 -14.29 -5.46 -21.47
CA PRO A 81 -14.66 -4.31 -22.27
C PRO A 81 -15.26 -3.19 -21.41
N LEU A 82 -14.89 -1.95 -21.73
CA LEU A 82 -15.27 -0.76 -20.97
C LEU A 82 -16.79 -0.64 -20.65
N PRO A 83 -17.73 -0.95 -21.58
CA PRO A 83 -19.15 -0.88 -21.27
C PRO A 83 -19.60 -1.86 -20.17
N LEU A 84 -18.98 -3.05 -20.11
CA LEU A 84 -19.27 -4.05 -19.09
C LEU A 84 -18.64 -3.67 -17.76
N ALA A 85 -17.40 -3.18 -17.77
CA ALA A 85 -16.73 -2.66 -16.58
C ALA A 85 -17.53 -1.51 -15.93
N ASN A 86 -18.07 -0.60 -16.73
CA ASN A 86 -18.88 0.53 -16.25
C ASN A 86 -20.23 0.09 -15.66
N ARG A 87 -20.83 -1.00 -16.16
CA ARG A 87 -22.07 -1.56 -15.59
C ARG A 87 -21.85 -2.32 -14.29
N LEU A 88 -20.77 -3.11 -14.22
CA LEU A 88 -20.49 -3.97 -13.07
C LEU A 88 -19.73 -3.25 -11.95
N GLY A 89 -18.97 -2.20 -12.27
CA GLY A 89 -18.14 -1.45 -11.33
C GLY A 89 -18.89 -0.93 -10.10
N PRO A 90 -20.05 -0.26 -10.26
CA PRO A 90 -20.81 0.26 -9.12
C PRO A 90 -21.31 -0.83 -8.16
N LEU A 91 -21.68 -2.01 -8.67
CA LEU A 91 -22.16 -3.12 -7.83
C LEU A 91 -21.02 -3.71 -6.99
N ILE A 92 -19.83 -3.83 -7.59
CA ILE A 92 -18.64 -4.36 -6.91
C ILE A 92 -18.11 -3.36 -5.88
N ALA A 93 -18.06 -2.06 -6.23
CA ALA A 93 -17.57 -1.02 -5.34
C ALA A 93 -18.38 -0.93 -4.03
N ARG A 94 -19.68 -1.21 -4.07
CA ARG A 94 -20.56 -1.22 -2.89
C ARG A 94 -20.23 -2.33 -1.89
N GLY A 95 -19.62 -3.43 -2.34
CA GLY A 95 -19.23 -4.56 -1.49
C GLY A 95 -17.79 -4.50 -0.97
N LEU A 96 -17.04 -3.44 -1.31
CA LEU A 96 -15.64 -3.26 -0.88
C LEU A 96 -15.49 -2.37 0.36
N GLY A 97 -16.59 -1.74 0.83
CA GLY A 97 -16.65 -0.97 2.07
C GLY A 97 -16.64 -1.84 3.32
#